data_AF-A0A2S7ITT3-F1
#
_entry.id   AF-A0A2S7ITT3-F1
#
_cell.length_a   1.000
_cell.length_b   1.000
_cell.length_c   1.000
_cell.angle_alpha   90.00
_cell.angle_beta   90.00
_cell.angle_gamma   90.00
#
_symmetry.space_group_name_H-M   'P 1'
#
loop_
_entity.id
_entity.type
_entity.pdbx_description
1 polymer ?
#
loop_
_entity_poly.entity_id
_entity_poly.type
_entity_poly.pdbx_seq_one_letter_code
_entity_poly.pdbx_strand_id
1 'polypeptide(L)'
;MSACSKRSDIAPISAGKEIQINENSRLSANATNRIQLTGKNTPLIIVDGKEWTAEQLEKKISPDDITSIEVFKSGKEPVQLLEKLGKTKAENGILIVRTKAGKKAELPAALYLVDGKEMDQQSAEKISPDKIESINVLKDAKGVEKYGEKAKNGVIMITLKK
;
A
#
# COMPACT_ATOMS: atom_id res chain seq x y z
N MET A 1 65.74 8.14 -12.66
CA MET A 1 64.50 8.95 -12.57
C MET A 1 63.36 7.97 -12.32
N SER A 2 62.96 7.81 -11.05
CA SER A 2 62.00 6.78 -10.63
C SER A 2 60.59 7.34 -10.59
N ALA A 3 59.68 6.77 -11.39
CA ALA A 3 58.26 7.10 -11.40
C ALA A 3 57.58 6.49 -10.17
N CYS A 4 57.00 7.34 -9.31
CA CYS A 4 56.20 6.93 -8.17
C CYS A 4 54.73 6.86 -8.59
N SER A 5 54.18 5.66 -8.67
CA SER A 5 52.78 5.38 -8.94
C SER A 5 51.91 5.83 -7.77
N LYS A 6 51.22 6.97 -7.90
CA LYS A 6 50.15 7.34 -6.97
C LYS A 6 48.93 6.45 -7.24
N ARG A 7 48.86 5.33 -6.52
CA ARG A 7 47.60 4.66 -6.20
C ARG A 7 46.71 5.70 -5.53
N SER A 8 45.60 6.04 -6.15
CA SER A 8 44.54 6.83 -5.54
C SER A 8 43.87 5.98 -4.47
N ASP A 9 44.27 6.16 -3.22
CA ASP A 9 43.58 5.62 -2.05
C ASP A 9 42.12 6.11 -2.07
N ILE A 10 41.19 5.22 -2.41
CA ILE A 10 39.76 5.45 -2.23
C ILE A 10 39.52 5.27 -0.72
N ALA A 11 39.60 6.36 0.03
CA ALA A 11 39.25 6.34 1.44
C ALA A 11 37.74 6.03 1.58
N PRO A 12 37.34 5.11 2.48
CA PRO A 12 35.92 4.90 2.77
C PRO A 12 35.31 6.22 3.25
N ILE A 13 34.20 6.61 2.61
CA ILE A 13 33.49 7.85 2.89
C ILE A 13 32.95 7.74 4.31
N SER A 14 33.61 8.40 5.27
CA SER A 14 33.20 8.43 6.67
C SER A 14 31.74 8.87 6.78
N ALA A 15 30.93 8.08 7.47
CA ALA A 15 29.51 8.32 7.68
C ALA A 15 29.24 9.78 8.08
N GLY A 16 28.33 10.44 7.35
CA GLY A 16 27.91 11.82 7.63
C GLY A 16 28.28 12.89 6.59
N LYS A 17 28.82 12.53 5.42
CA LYS A 17 29.10 13.51 4.35
C LYS A 17 27.94 13.63 3.36
N GLU A 18 27.28 14.80 3.36
CA GLU A 18 26.26 15.19 2.38
C GLU A 18 26.94 15.63 1.06
N ILE A 19 26.50 15.10 -0.08
CA ILE A 19 26.94 15.53 -1.41
C ILE A 19 25.76 16.19 -2.12
N GLN A 20 25.89 17.46 -2.50
CA GLN A 20 24.89 18.14 -3.32
C GLN A 20 24.99 17.65 -4.78
N ILE A 21 23.88 17.18 -5.33
CA ILE A 21 23.81 16.69 -6.73
C ILE A 21 23.25 17.75 -7.70
N ASN A 22 22.47 18.71 -7.20
CA ASN A 22 22.06 19.94 -7.88
C ASN A 22 21.41 20.90 -6.87
N GLU A 23 20.97 22.09 -7.32
CA GLU A 23 20.43 23.17 -6.47
C GLU A 23 19.29 22.73 -5.53
N ASN A 24 18.60 21.63 -5.82
CA ASN A 24 17.43 21.16 -5.06
C ASN A 24 17.56 19.74 -4.48
N SER A 25 18.72 19.08 -4.60
CA SER A 25 18.86 17.67 -4.20
C SER A 25 20.20 17.36 -3.56
N ARG A 26 20.17 16.61 -2.45
CA ARG A 26 21.34 16.19 -1.67
C ARG A 26 21.32 14.69 -1.41
N LEU A 27 22.50 14.07 -1.45
CA LEU A 27 22.74 12.66 -1.13
C LEU A 27 23.43 12.56 0.23
N SER A 28 22.83 11.79 1.15
CA SER A 28 23.45 11.47 2.44
C SER A 28 23.54 9.95 2.61
N ALA A 29 24.70 9.48 3.06
CA ALA A 29 24.93 8.09 3.42
C ALA A 29 24.93 7.94 4.94
N ASN A 30 23.98 7.19 5.49
CA ASN A 30 23.98 6.82 6.91
C ASN A 30 24.62 5.44 7.13
N ALA A 31 24.96 5.13 8.38
CA ALA A 31 25.69 3.93 8.78
C ALA A 31 25.00 2.59 8.46
N THR A 32 23.76 2.62 7.96
CA THR A 32 22.95 1.43 7.65
C THR A 32 22.74 1.30 6.14
N ASN A 33 23.81 1.41 5.33
CA ASN A 33 23.83 1.08 3.89
C ASN A 33 22.67 1.63 3.03
N ARG A 34 21.96 2.65 3.50
CA ARG A 34 20.79 3.24 2.84
C ARG A 34 21.19 4.62 2.36
N ILE A 35 21.17 4.78 1.04
CA ILE A 35 21.33 6.07 0.39
C ILE A 35 20.01 6.83 0.60
N GLN A 36 20.05 7.94 1.32
CA GLN A 36 18.91 8.84 1.48
C GLN A 36 19.06 9.99 0.49
N LEU A 37 18.08 10.10 -0.42
CA LEU A 37 17.91 11.24 -1.31
C LEU A 37 17.03 12.27 -0.59
N THR A 38 17.58 13.41 -0.23
CA THR A 38 16.83 14.52 0.39
C THR A 38 16.75 15.67 -0.61
N GLY A 39 15.57 15.88 -1.19
CA GLY A 39 15.30 16.92 -2.19
C GLY A 39 13.85 16.84 -2.68
N LYS A 40 13.35 17.90 -3.33
CA LYS A 40 12.00 18.02 -3.94
C LYS A 40 11.70 17.01 -5.07
N ASN A 41 12.42 15.89 -5.10
CA ASN A 41 12.40 14.88 -6.14
C ASN A 41 11.73 13.57 -5.67
N THR A 42 10.83 13.66 -4.68
CA THR A 42 10.08 12.50 -4.17
C THR A 42 9.04 12.07 -5.20
N PRO A 43 9.09 10.81 -5.69
CA PRO A 43 8.04 10.30 -6.56
C PRO A 43 6.73 10.20 -5.79
N LEU A 44 5.62 10.27 -6.51
CA LEU A 44 4.30 10.02 -5.92
C LEU A 44 4.20 8.53 -5.58
N ILE A 45 4.04 8.21 -4.30
CA ILE A 45 3.93 6.84 -3.84
C ILE A 45 2.44 6.48 -3.80
N ILE A 46 2.08 5.45 -4.54
CA ILE A 46 0.73 4.91 -4.60
C ILE A 46 0.80 3.50 -4.05
N VAL A 47 0.13 3.25 -2.93
CA VAL A 47 0.00 1.89 -2.38
C VAL A 47 -1.45 1.47 -2.56
N ASP A 48 -1.66 0.38 -3.29
CA ASP A 48 -2.99 -0.21 -3.50
C ASP A 48 -4.02 0.77 -4.08
N GLY A 49 -3.58 1.62 -5.02
CA GLY A 49 -4.44 2.61 -5.68
C GLY A 49 -4.76 3.84 -4.84
N LYS A 50 -4.18 3.99 -3.64
CA LYS A 50 -4.29 5.18 -2.81
C LYS A 50 -2.94 5.89 -2.69
N GLU A 51 -2.95 7.20 -2.56
CA GLU A 51 -1.73 7.99 -2.33
C GLU A 51 -1.24 7.83 -0.91
N TRP A 52 0.06 7.57 -0.76
CA TRP A 52 0.70 7.35 0.53
C TRP A 52 1.88 8.31 0.68
N THR A 53 2.12 8.76 1.91
CA THR A 53 3.35 9.48 2.26
C THR A 53 4.45 8.48 2.61
N ALA A 54 5.71 8.90 2.50
CA ALA A 54 6.86 8.07 2.86
C ALA A 54 6.75 7.52 4.29
N GLU A 55 6.22 8.31 5.23
CA GLU A 55 6.00 7.89 6.62
C GLU A 55 4.91 6.83 6.77
N GLN A 56 3.83 6.91 5.98
CA GLN A 56 2.77 5.91 5.97
C GLN A 56 3.31 4.58 5.42
N LEU A 57 4.17 4.65 4.40
CA LEU A 57 4.81 3.47 3.81
C LEU A 57 5.64 2.75 4.87
N GLU A 58 6.59 3.42 5.51
CA GLU A 58 7.49 2.79 6.47
C GLU A 58 6.80 2.20 7.71
N LYS A 59 5.72 2.82 8.19
CA LYS A 59 5.04 2.39 9.42
C LYS A 59 3.97 1.31 9.21
N LYS A 60 3.39 1.22 8.01
CA LYS A 60 2.22 0.35 7.76
C LYS A 60 2.47 -0.77 6.76
N ILE A 61 3.56 -0.73 6.00
CA ILE A 61 3.89 -1.78 5.03
C ILE A 61 5.07 -2.62 5.56
N SER A 62 4.86 -3.93 5.68
CA SER A 62 5.97 -4.85 5.87
C SER A 62 6.54 -5.23 4.50
N PRO A 63 7.86 -5.45 4.38
CA PRO A 63 8.45 -5.87 3.11
C PRO A 63 7.90 -7.21 2.60
N ASP A 64 7.41 -8.08 3.49
CA ASP A 64 6.82 -9.38 3.14
C ASP A 64 5.42 -9.26 2.50
N ASP A 65 4.70 -8.18 2.77
CA ASP A 65 3.35 -7.95 2.25
C ASP A 65 3.35 -7.37 0.83
N ILE A 66 4.52 -6.96 0.34
CA ILE A 66 4.68 -6.37 -0.99
C ILE A 66 4.62 -7.48 -2.05
N THR A 67 3.65 -7.38 -2.94
CA THR A 67 3.49 -8.34 -4.05
C THR A 67 4.18 -7.85 -5.31
N SER A 68 4.12 -6.55 -5.61
CA SER A 68 4.77 -5.97 -6.78
C SER A 68 5.07 -4.49 -6.56
N ILE A 69 6.14 -4.03 -7.20
CA ILE A 69 6.53 -2.62 -7.24
C ILE A 69 6.66 -2.22 -8.70
N GLU A 70 5.89 -1.22 -9.13
CA GLU A 70 5.94 -0.66 -10.46
C GLU A 70 6.45 0.78 -10.38
N VAL A 71 7.42 1.12 -11.22
CA VAL A 71 8.04 2.44 -11.25
C VAL A 71 7.75 3.09 -12.60
N PHE A 72 7.07 4.22 -12.58
CA PHE A 72 6.81 5.04 -13.76
C PHE A 72 7.63 6.32 -13.68
N LYS A 73 8.41 6.58 -14.73
CA LYS A 73 9.16 7.83 -14.86
C LYS A 73 8.20 8.96 -15.26
N SER A 74 8.53 10.20 -14.90
CA SER A 74 7.73 11.37 -15.28
C SER A 74 7.51 11.41 -16.80
N GLY A 75 6.27 11.63 -17.22
CA GLY A 75 5.86 11.62 -18.64
C GLY A 75 5.50 10.24 -19.22
N LYS A 76 5.68 9.15 -18.47
CA LYS A 76 5.16 7.80 -18.81
C LYS A 76 4.19 7.29 -17.75
N GLU A 77 3.53 8.20 -17.07
CA GLU A 77 2.66 7.90 -15.95
C GLU A 77 1.31 7.38 -16.45
N PRO A 78 0.70 6.40 -15.75
CA PRO A 78 -0.65 5.95 -16.08
C PRO A 78 -1.64 7.07 -15.82
N VAL A 79 -2.03 7.77 -16.90
CA VAL A 79 -2.98 8.90 -16.86
C VAL A 79 -4.29 8.48 -16.18
N GLN A 80 -4.78 7.27 -16.44
CA GLN A 80 -6.01 6.76 -15.82
C GLN A 80 -5.92 6.61 -14.30
N LEU A 81 -4.72 6.39 -13.76
CA LEU A 81 -4.50 6.24 -12.33
C LEU A 81 -4.41 7.61 -11.65
N LEU A 82 -3.75 8.57 -12.30
CA LEU A 82 -3.67 9.96 -11.86
C LEU A 82 -5.06 10.61 -11.83
N GLU A 83 -5.87 10.38 -12.86
CA GLU A 83 -7.27 10.86 -12.94
C GLU A 83 -8.13 10.30 -11.80
N LYS A 84 -8.00 9.02 -11.46
CA LYS A 84 -8.69 8.40 -10.32
C LYS A 84 -8.31 9.03 -8.98
N LEU A 85 -7.12 9.61 -8.89
CA LEU A 85 -6.60 10.28 -7.70
C LEU A 85 -6.85 11.80 -7.72
N GLY A 86 -7.45 12.33 -8.79
CA GLY A 86 -7.67 13.77 -8.96
C GLY A 86 -6.38 14.55 -9.22
N LYS A 87 -5.32 13.89 -9.68
CA LYS A 87 -4.04 14.52 -10.03
C LYS A 87 -3.85 14.56 -11.53
N THR A 88 -3.24 15.63 -12.02
CA THR A 88 -3.02 15.84 -13.46
C THR A 88 -1.61 15.47 -13.90
N LYS A 89 -0.64 15.41 -12.98
CA LYS A 89 0.77 15.09 -13.26
C LYS A 89 1.55 14.77 -11.99
N ALA A 90 2.47 13.79 -12.03
CA ALA A 90 3.55 13.65 -11.06
C ALA A 90 4.88 14.09 -11.69
N GLU A 91 5.39 15.22 -11.20
CA GLU A 91 6.63 15.84 -11.71
C GLU A 91 7.87 14.92 -11.56
N ASN A 92 7.85 14.03 -10.58
CA ASN A 92 8.99 13.17 -10.23
C ASN A 92 8.76 11.68 -10.53
N GLY A 93 7.69 11.34 -11.27
CA GLY A 93 7.29 9.96 -11.52
C GLY A 93 6.45 9.35 -10.38
N ILE A 94 6.02 8.11 -10.60
CA ILE A 94 5.08 7.39 -9.73
C ILE A 94 5.71 6.05 -9.32
N LEU A 95 5.66 5.76 -8.03
CA LEU A 95 5.97 4.45 -7.46
C LEU A 95 4.67 3.78 -7.04
N ILE A 96 4.23 2.77 -7.77
CA ILE A 96 3.07 1.97 -7.39
C ILE A 96 3.55 0.74 -6.64
N VAL A 97 3.09 0.57 -5.42
CA VAL A 97 3.32 -0.62 -4.62
C VAL A 97 1.99 -1.34 -4.48
N ARG A 98 1.96 -2.61 -4.85
CA ARG A 98 0.80 -3.48 -4.65
C ARG A 98 1.09 -4.43 -3.51
N THR A 99 0.20 -4.50 -2.54
CA THR A 99 0.33 -5.40 -1.39
C THR A 99 -0.66 -6.55 -1.45
N LYS A 100 -0.38 -7.61 -0.70
CA LYS A 100 -1.31 -8.72 -0.46
C LYS A 100 -2.58 -8.20 0.22
N ALA A 101 -2.47 -7.17 1.05
CA ALA A 101 -3.59 -6.54 1.75
C ALA A 101 -4.49 -5.69 0.82
N GLY A 102 -3.92 -5.02 -0.19
CA GLY A 102 -4.68 -4.31 -1.22
C GLY A 102 -5.50 -5.22 -2.14
N LYS A 103 -5.13 -6.51 -2.20
CA LYS A 103 -5.97 -7.58 -2.74
C LYS A 103 -7.09 -8.02 -1.78
N LYS A 104 -7.46 -7.20 -0.81
CA LYS A 104 -8.78 -7.32 -0.20
C LYS A 104 -9.79 -6.86 -1.23
N ALA A 105 -10.16 -7.79 -2.10
CA ALA A 105 -11.18 -7.62 -3.10
C ALA A 105 -12.33 -6.85 -2.47
N GLU A 106 -12.71 -5.74 -3.08
CA GLU A 106 -14.06 -5.20 -2.97
C GLU A 106 -14.98 -6.29 -3.50
N LEU A 107 -15.17 -7.33 -2.69
CA LEU A 107 -16.19 -8.33 -2.90
C LEU A 107 -17.49 -7.53 -2.93
N PRO A 108 -18.34 -7.74 -3.93
CA PRO A 108 -19.61 -7.04 -4.04
C PRO A 108 -20.28 -7.15 -2.67
N ALA A 109 -20.55 -5.99 -2.06
CA ALA A 109 -20.86 -5.89 -0.63
C ALA A 109 -21.99 -6.86 -0.27
N ALA A 110 -21.62 -8.00 0.30
CA ALA A 110 -22.56 -8.97 0.84
C ALA A 110 -23.12 -8.40 2.14
N LEU A 111 -24.38 -8.69 2.43
CA LEU A 111 -25.00 -8.23 3.67
C LEU A 111 -24.52 -9.13 4.83
N TYR A 112 -23.84 -8.54 5.82
CA TYR A 112 -23.42 -9.25 7.02
C TYR A 112 -24.48 -9.07 8.11
N LEU A 113 -24.94 -10.19 8.68
CA LEU A 113 -25.80 -10.20 9.87
C LEU A 113 -25.13 -10.94 11.01
N VAL A 114 -25.03 -10.30 12.16
CA VAL A 114 -24.50 -10.92 13.38
C VAL A 114 -25.63 -11.00 14.39
N ASP A 115 -25.98 -12.21 14.82
CA ASP A 115 -27.14 -12.49 15.68
C ASP A 115 -28.44 -11.81 15.19
N GLY A 116 -28.62 -11.77 13.87
CA GLY A 116 -29.79 -11.18 13.23
C GLY A 116 -29.78 -9.65 13.11
N LYS A 117 -28.69 -8.97 13.48
CA LYS A 117 -28.51 -7.52 13.26
C LYS A 117 -27.58 -7.24 12.09
N GLU A 118 -27.98 -6.33 11.21
CA GLU A 118 -27.13 -5.84 10.12
C GLU A 118 -25.86 -5.20 10.68
N MET A 119 -24.70 -5.55 10.11
CA MET A 119 -23.40 -5.06 10.56
C MET A 119 -22.49 -4.78 9.36
N ASP A 120 -21.61 -3.79 9.49
CA ASP A 120 -20.60 -3.51 8.47
C ASP A 120 -19.59 -4.66 8.33
N GLN A 121 -19.11 -4.90 7.10
CA GLN A 121 -18.10 -5.91 6.81
C GLN A 121 -16.87 -5.78 7.72
N GLN A 122 -16.37 -4.55 7.91
CA GLN A 122 -15.18 -4.32 8.74
C GLN A 122 -15.39 -4.71 10.21
N SER A 123 -16.62 -4.60 10.71
CA SER A 123 -16.97 -4.97 12.07
C SER A 123 -17.16 -6.48 12.19
N ALA A 124 -17.80 -7.11 11.18
CA ALA A 124 -17.96 -8.56 11.12
C ALA A 124 -16.61 -9.30 11.02
N GLU A 125 -15.66 -8.78 10.24
CA GLU A 125 -14.31 -9.36 10.10
C GLU A 125 -13.44 -9.23 11.37
N LYS A 126 -13.78 -8.32 12.28
CA LYS A 126 -13.09 -8.17 13.58
C LYS A 126 -13.59 -9.15 14.63
N ILE A 127 -14.65 -9.91 14.35
CA ILE A 127 -15.18 -10.91 15.28
C ILE A 127 -14.17 -12.06 15.38
N SER A 128 -13.80 -12.41 16.62
CA SER A 128 -12.90 -13.53 16.88
C SER A 128 -13.57 -14.85 16.46
N PRO A 129 -12.89 -15.73 15.73
CA PRO A 129 -13.46 -17.00 15.27
C PRO A 129 -13.89 -17.91 16.42
N ASP A 130 -13.26 -17.81 17.59
CA ASP A 130 -13.61 -18.60 18.79
C ASP A 130 -15.03 -18.34 19.31
N LYS A 131 -15.52 -17.10 19.11
CA LYS A 131 -16.85 -16.66 19.53
C LYS A 131 -17.94 -17.02 18.54
N ILE A 132 -17.58 -17.48 17.34
CA ILE A 132 -18.55 -17.85 16.31
C ILE A 132 -19.09 -19.24 16.62
N GLU A 133 -20.41 -19.35 16.73
CA GLU A 133 -21.12 -20.61 16.86
C GLU A 133 -21.29 -21.25 15.48
N SER A 134 -21.82 -20.50 14.52
CA SER A 134 -22.02 -20.97 13.15
C SER A 134 -22.02 -19.81 12.14
N ILE A 135 -21.66 -20.13 10.90
CA ILE A 135 -21.73 -19.21 9.75
C ILE A 135 -22.66 -19.82 8.73
N ASN A 136 -23.70 -19.08 8.35
CA ASN A 136 -24.65 -19.49 7.33
C ASN A 136 -24.61 -18.50 6.17
N VAL A 137 -24.45 -19.00 4.94
CA VAL A 137 -24.31 -18.16 3.74
C VAL A 137 -25.52 -18.38 2.85
N LEU A 138 -26.36 -17.35 2.72
CA LEU A 138 -27.49 -17.35 1.79
C LEU A 138 -27.04 -16.72 0.48
N LYS A 139 -27.10 -17.49 -0.60
CA LYS A 139 -26.74 -17.03 -1.94
C LYS A 139 -27.98 -16.62 -2.73
N ASP A 140 -27.80 -15.61 -3.59
CA ASP A 140 -28.70 -15.19 -4.65
C ASP A 140 -30.17 -15.02 -4.20
N ALA A 141 -31.04 -15.98 -4.53
CA ALA A 141 -32.49 -15.86 -4.32
C ALA A 141 -32.89 -15.85 -2.84
N LYS A 142 -32.31 -16.73 -2.01
CA LYS A 142 -32.72 -16.90 -0.60
C LYS A 142 -32.41 -15.67 0.26
N GLY A 143 -31.33 -14.97 -0.07
CA GLY A 143 -30.95 -13.73 0.59
C GLY A 143 -31.93 -12.60 0.25
N VAL A 144 -32.22 -12.43 -1.04
CA VAL A 144 -33.12 -11.38 -1.54
C VAL A 144 -34.54 -11.56 -1.02
N GLU A 145 -35.04 -12.80 -0.92
CA GLU A 145 -36.38 -13.07 -0.36
C GLU A 145 -36.53 -12.62 1.10
N LYS A 146 -35.46 -12.69 1.90
CA LYS A 146 -35.48 -12.35 3.33
C LYS A 146 -35.08 -10.90 3.63
N TYR A 147 -34.14 -10.35 2.88
CA TYR A 147 -33.48 -9.07 3.18
C TYR A 147 -33.56 -8.04 2.03
N GLY A 148 -34.29 -8.36 0.96
CA GLY A 148 -34.55 -7.44 -0.15
C GLY A 148 -33.33 -7.16 -1.03
N GLU A 149 -33.33 -6.00 -1.69
CA GLU A 149 -32.31 -5.65 -2.68
C GLU A 149 -30.89 -5.53 -2.13
N LYS A 150 -30.75 -5.29 -0.82
CA LYS A 150 -29.44 -5.27 -0.14
C LYS A 150 -28.73 -6.63 -0.19
N ALA A 151 -29.49 -7.71 -0.34
CA ALA A 151 -28.99 -9.07 -0.36
C ALA A 151 -28.75 -9.63 -1.77
N LYS A 152 -28.77 -8.78 -2.81
CA LYS A 152 -28.47 -9.19 -4.20
C LYS A 152 -27.11 -9.88 -4.34
N ASN A 153 -26.13 -9.48 -3.51
CA ASN A 153 -24.78 -10.03 -3.51
C ASN A 153 -24.62 -11.21 -2.53
N GLY A 154 -25.72 -11.69 -1.94
CA GLY A 154 -25.73 -12.70 -0.88
C GLY A 154 -25.72 -12.12 0.53
N VAL A 155 -25.97 -13.00 1.49
CA VAL A 155 -26.07 -12.70 2.92
C VAL A 155 -25.20 -13.66 3.70
N ILE A 156 -24.36 -13.12 4.58
CA ILE A 156 -23.53 -13.90 5.50
C ILE A 156 -24.10 -13.69 6.90
N MET A 157 -24.72 -14.72 7.44
CA MET A 157 -25.24 -14.75 8.81
C MET A 157 -24.22 -15.40 9.72
N ILE A 158 -23.85 -14.70 10.79
CA ILE A 158 -22.92 -15.16 11.82
C ILE A 158 -23.72 -15.23 13.13
N THR A 159 -23.76 -16.40 13.74
CA THR A 159 -24.34 -16.61 15.07
C THR A 159 -23.21 -16.70 16.08
N LEU A 160 -23.29 -15.97 17.19
CA LEU A 160 -22.27 -16.00 18.25
C LEU A 160 -22.64 -17.00 19.34
N LYS A 161 -21.63 -17.61 19.96
CA LYS A 161 -21.78 -18.46 21.13
C LYS A 161 -22.25 -17.63 22.32
N LYS A 162 -23.20 -18.17 23.09
CA LYS A 162 -23.65 -17.62 24.38
C LYS A 162 -22.92 -18.24 25.55
#